data_AF-A0A1H9JLW3-F1
#
_entry.id   AF-A0A1H9JLW3-F1
#
_cell.length_a   1.000
_cell.length_b   1.000
_cell.length_c   1.000
_cell.angle_alpha   90.00
_cell.angle_beta   90.00
_cell.angle_gamma   90.00
#
_symmetry.space_group_name_H-M   'P 1'
#
loop_
_entity.id
_entity.type
_entity.pdbx_description
1 polymer ?
#
loop_
_entity_poly.entity_id
_entity_poly.type
_entity_poly.pdbx_seq_one_letter_code
_entity_poly.pdbx_strand_id
1 'polypeptide(L)'
;MAGFNALAEQVRDPERDPSQRRQALRKCLERFAPYGHRATWHHLCARAGISPDDRSPDPERLVAALEELEEAREVWLAYERDFARRRREQKHVGVRQPPGDAWHRRCWGGRGLLPVEDPGAAPPAPLAEVLRRLVAEAEAREARRAAQAMHSAEQALLARRPGAVAHGRAGRMAVSG
;
A
#
# COMPACT_ATOMS: atom_id res chain seq x y z
N MET A 1 -2.07 1.79 -26.53
CA MET A 1 -1.12 2.10 -25.44
C MET A 1 -0.40 0.80 -25.11
N ALA A 2 0.94 0.78 -25.14
CA ALA A 2 1.71 -0.44 -24.90
C ALA A 2 1.56 -0.92 -23.44
N GLY A 3 1.44 -2.23 -23.24
CA GLY A 3 1.46 -2.82 -21.90
C GLY A 3 2.85 -2.76 -21.26
N PHE A 4 2.94 -3.01 -19.95
CA PHE A 4 4.22 -3.01 -19.22
C PHE A 4 5.27 -3.92 -19.89
N ASN A 5 4.88 -5.14 -20.27
CA ASN A 5 5.80 -6.10 -20.90
C ASN A 5 6.34 -5.59 -22.23
N ALA A 6 5.49 -4.98 -23.06
CA ALA A 6 5.91 -4.40 -24.33
C ALA A 6 6.86 -3.21 -24.13
N LEU A 7 6.73 -2.43 -23.06
CA LEU A 7 7.69 -1.38 -22.71
C LEU A 7 9.00 -1.96 -22.16
N ALA A 8 8.92 -3.03 -21.36
CA ALA A 8 10.08 -3.75 -20.84
C ALA A 8 10.94 -4.35 -21.98
N GLU A 9 10.30 -4.91 -23.01
CA GLU A 9 10.99 -5.34 -24.24
C GLU A 9 11.73 -4.18 -24.91
N GLN A 10 11.12 -2.99 -24.99
CA GLN A 10 11.78 -1.80 -25.57
C GLN A 10 12.99 -1.34 -24.77
N VAL A 11 13.02 -1.56 -23.46
CA VAL A 11 14.16 -1.24 -22.60
C VAL A 11 15.30 -2.25 -22.77
N ARG A 12 14.99 -3.50 -23.13
CA ARG A 12 15.99 -4.57 -23.36
C ARG A 12 16.55 -4.59 -24.78
N ASP A 13 15.84 -3.99 -25.72
CA ASP A 13 16.20 -3.95 -27.13
C ASP A 13 17.56 -3.25 -27.36
N PRO A 14 18.59 -3.97 -27.84
CA PRO A 14 19.92 -3.41 -28.07
C PRO A 14 19.98 -2.46 -29.26
N GLU A 15 19.04 -2.56 -30.21
CA GLU A 15 19.01 -1.72 -31.42
C GLU A 15 18.44 -0.32 -31.15
N ARG A 16 17.91 -0.09 -29.94
CA ARG A 16 17.33 1.18 -29.55
C ARG A 16 18.34 2.12 -28.93
N ASP A 17 18.19 3.40 -29.27
CA ASP A 17 18.95 4.47 -28.68
C ASP A 17 18.76 4.53 -27.14
N PRO A 18 19.81 4.78 -26.35
CA PRO A 18 19.74 4.83 -24.89
C PRO A 18 18.67 5.81 -24.35
N SER A 19 18.41 6.92 -25.03
CA SER A 19 17.39 7.88 -24.63
C SER A 19 15.97 7.32 -24.80
N GLN A 20 15.73 6.52 -25.84
CA GLN A 20 14.47 5.84 -26.08
C GLN A 20 14.24 4.75 -25.03
N ARG A 21 15.28 3.99 -24.70
CA ARG A 21 15.25 2.97 -23.63
C ARG A 21 14.94 3.61 -22.28
N ARG A 22 15.58 4.74 -21.93
CA ARG A 22 15.25 5.52 -20.74
C ARG A 22 13.79 5.99 -20.74
N GLN A 23 13.28 6.48 -21.87
CA GLN A 23 11.89 6.92 -21.96
C GLN A 23 10.91 5.75 -21.80
N ALA A 24 11.20 4.58 -22.38
CA ALA A 24 10.41 3.38 -22.19
C ALA A 24 10.38 2.94 -20.72
N LEU A 25 11.52 2.97 -20.03
CA LEU A 25 11.60 2.68 -18.60
C LEU A 25 10.76 3.66 -17.77
N ARG A 26 10.82 4.96 -18.08
CA ARG A 26 9.95 5.97 -17.42
C ARG A 26 8.46 5.71 -17.64
N LYS A 27 8.07 5.23 -18.82
CA LYS A 27 6.69 4.81 -19.10
C LYS A 27 6.31 3.55 -18.30
N CYS A 28 7.23 2.61 -18.08
CA CYS A 28 6.99 1.48 -17.17
C CYS A 28 6.63 1.97 -15.75
N LEU A 29 7.29 3.03 -15.27
CA LEU A 29 7.01 3.61 -13.95
C LEU A 29 5.62 4.22 -13.84
N GLU A 30 5.07 4.80 -14.91
CA GLU A 30 3.69 5.30 -14.91
C GLU A 30 2.67 4.19 -14.64
N ARG A 31 3.02 2.95 -14.98
CA ARG A 31 2.19 1.77 -14.70
C ARG A 31 2.47 1.14 -13.34
N PHE A 32 3.55 1.50 -12.69
CA PHE A 32 3.94 1.05 -11.34
C PHE A 32 3.58 2.13 -10.31
N ALA A 33 2.36 2.06 -9.77
CA ALA A 33 1.78 3.12 -8.95
C ALA A 33 1.79 2.98 -7.40
N PRO A 34 2.47 2.00 -6.74
CA PRO A 34 2.46 1.97 -5.28
C PRO A 34 3.48 2.94 -4.64
N TYR A 35 4.63 3.20 -5.30
CA TYR A 35 5.76 3.92 -4.70
C TYR A 35 5.91 5.37 -5.21
N GLY A 36 5.08 5.79 -6.18
CA GLY A 36 5.12 7.12 -6.80
C GLY A 36 6.22 7.25 -7.86
N HIS A 37 5.94 7.96 -8.96
CA HIS A 37 6.82 7.99 -10.14
C HIS A 37 8.23 8.53 -9.83
N ARG A 38 8.31 9.70 -9.18
CA ARG A 38 9.61 10.36 -8.90
C ARG A 38 10.46 9.55 -7.93
N ALA A 39 9.88 9.09 -6.83
CA ALA A 39 10.61 8.32 -5.84
C ALA A 39 11.11 6.98 -6.39
N THR A 40 10.30 6.30 -7.21
CA THR A 40 10.73 5.06 -7.87
C THR A 40 11.89 5.32 -8.82
N TRP A 41 11.82 6.39 -9.62
CA TRP A 41 12.93 6.76 -10.52
C TRP A 41 14.22 7.04 -9.75
N HIS A 42 14.17 7.86 -8.70
CA HIS A 42 15.36 8.17 -7.88
C HIS A 42 15.95 6.93 -7.21
N HIS A 43 15.11 6.03 -6.69
CA HIS A 43 15.55 4.78 -6.07
C HIS A 43 16.27 3.87 -7.07
N LEU A 44 15.68 3.67 -8.25
CA LEU A 44 16.28 2.87 -9.32
C LEU A 44 17.58 3.50 -9.82
N CYS A 45 17.62 4.82 -9.98
CA CYS A 45 18.83 5.55 -10.36
C CYS A 45 19.95 5.36 -9.33
N ALA A 46 19.66 5.50 -8.04
CA ALA A 46 20.63 5.29 -6.97
C ALA A 46 21.20 3.87 -6.96
N ARG A 47 20.35 2.86 -7.20
CA ARG A 47 20.75 1.44 -7.16
C ARG A 47 21.45 0.95 -8.42
N ALA A 48 21.02 1.40 -9.58
CA ALA A 48 21.65 1.07 -10.85
C ALA A 48 22.87 1.96 -11.16
N GLY A 49 23.19 2.94 -10.30
CA GLY A 49 24.29 3.88 -10.53
C GLY A 49 24.05 4.81 -11.73
N ILE A 50 22.79 5.17 -11.99
CA ILE A 50 22.40 6.08 -13.07
C ILE A 50 22.22 7.47 -12.47
N SER A 51 22.81 8.51 -13.07
CA SER A 51 22.48 9.89 -12.68
C SER A 51 21.04 10.22 -13.15
N PRO A 52 20.15 10.73 -12.29
CA PRO A 52 18.75 11.01 -12.65
C PRO A 52 18.59 11.93 -13.87
N ASP A 53 19.53 12.85 -14.06
CA ASP A 53 19.56 13.83 -15.15
C ASP A 53 20.29 13.33 -16.40
N ASP A 54 20.94 12.17 -16.33
CA ASP A 54 21.63 11.55 -17.46
C ASP A 54 20.63 11.26 -18.59
N ARG A 55 20.97 11.74 -19.78
CA ARG A 55 20.13 11.60 -20.98
C ARG A 55 20.47 10.35 -21.77
N SER A 56 21.67 9.79 -21.61
CA SER A 56 22.15 8.61 -22.31
C SER A 56 22.89 7.67 -21.35
N PRO A 57 22.20 7.15 -20.32
CA PRO A 57 22.81 6.23 -19.37
C PRO A 57 23.21 4.92 -20.05
N ASP A 58 24.19 4.26 -19.45
CA ASP A 58 24.65 2.94 -19.84
C ASP A 58 23.45 1.98 -19.99
N PRO A 59 23.25 1.37 -21.17
CA PRO A 59 22.10 0.53 -21.42
C PRO A 59 22.05 -0.72 -20.53
N GLU A 60 23.18 -1.23 -20.04
CA GLU A 60 23.20 -2.35 -19.09
C GLU A 60 22.62 -1.93 -17.74
N ARG A 61 22.92 -0.72 -17.27
CA ARG A 61 22.35 -0.15 -16.05
C ARG A 61 20.84 0.06 -16.17
N LEU A 62 20.36 0.44 -17.36
CA LEU A 62 18.91 0.54 -17.63
C LEU A 62 18.20 -0.81 -17.51
N VAL A 63 18.84 -1.90 -17.97
CA VAL A 63 18.30 -3.26 -17.83
C VAL A 63 18.29 -3.69 -16.38
N ALA A 64 19.38 -3.46 -15.63
CA ALA A 64 19.42 -3.75 -14.19
C ALA A 64 18.32 -3.01 -13.41
N ALA A 65 18.09 -1.72 -13.74
CA ALA A 65 17.00 -0.94 -13.16
C ALA A 65 15.61 -1.51 -13.52
N LEU A 66 15.44 -2.04 -14.73
CA LEU A 66 14.20 -2.69 -15.16
C LEU A 66 13.95 -4.00 -14.41
N GLU A 67 14.97 -4.84 -14.26
CA GLU A 67 14.87 -6.11 -13.54
C GLU A 67 14.42 -5.87 -12.10
N GLU A 68 15.01 -4.89 -11.42
CA GLU A 68 14.59 -4.52 -10.08
C GLU A 68 13.14 -4.00 -10.02
N LEU A 69 12.72 -3.23 -11.02
CA LEU A 69 11.34 -2.77 -11.13
C LEU A 69 10.37 -3.96 -11.36
N GLU A 70 10.78 -4.95 -12.13
CA GLU A 70 9.99 -6.16 -12.38
C GLU A 70 9.82 -6.99 -11.11
N GLU A 71 10.90 -7.23 -10.35
CA GLU A 71 10.81 -7.92 -9.05
C GLU A 71 9.85 -7.20 -8.08
N ALA A 72 9.95 -5.87 -7.99
CA ALA A 72 9.06 -5.08 -7.17
C ALA A 72 7.60 -5.16 -7.67
N ARG A 73 7.41 -5.18 -8.98
CA ARG A 73 6.09 -5.34 -9.60
C ARG A 73 5.48 -6.71 -9.32
N GLU A 74 6.27 -7.78 -9.32
CA GLU A 74 5.79 -9.12 -8.96
C GLU A 74 5.28 -9.19 -7.53
N VAL A 75 6.01 -8.58 -6.58
CA VAL A 75 5.57 -8.44 -5.19
C VAL A 75 4.23 -7.71 -5.11
N TRP A 76 4.09 -6.58 -5.83
CA TRP A 76 2.84 -5.84 -5.85
C TRP A 76 1.68 -6.65 -6.42
N LEU A 77 1.89 -7.33 -7.54
CA LEU A 77 0.86 -8.16 -8.18
C LEU A 77 0.47 -9.38 -7.34
N ALA A 78 1.43 -9.99 -6.62
CA ALA A 78 1.13 -11.04 -5.66
C ALA A 78 0.19 -10.52 -4.56
N TYR A 79 0.53 -9.38 -3.96
CA TYR A 79 -0.31 -8.73 -2.96
C TYR A 79 -1.72 -8.40 -3.52
N GLU A 80 -1.83 -7.84 -4.72
CA GLU A 80 -3.13 -7.53 -5.35
C GLU A 80 -3.99 -8.78 -5.56
N ARG A 81 -3.37 -9.90 -5.97
CA ARG A 81 -4.08 -11.19 -6.12
C ARG A 81 -4.59 -11.72 -4.78
N ASP A 82 -3.76 -11.66 -3.74
CA ASP A 82 -4.14 -12.09 -2.40
C ASP A 82 -5.24 -11.20 -1.81
N PHE A 83 -5.17 -9.89 -2.04
CA PHE A 83 -6.23 -8.95 -1.69
C PHE A 83 -7.54 -9.29 -2.41
N ALA A 84 -7.50 -9.51 -3.73
CA ALA A 84 -8.67 -9.88 -4.51
C ALA A 84 -9.29 -11.20 -4.03
N ARG A 85 -8.47 -12.21 -3.67
CA ARG A 85 -8.93 -13.48 -3.09
C ARG A 85 -9.67 -13.24 -1.77
N ARG A 86 -9.04 -12.55 -0.81
CA ARG A 86 -9.66 -12.19 0.49
C ARG A 86 -10.99 -11.46 0.30
N ARG A 87 -11.05 -10.50 -0.64
CA ARG A 87 -12.29 -9.76 -0.94
C ARG A 87 -13.39 -10.65 -1.54
N ARG A 88 -13.05 -11.64 -2.36
CA ARG A 88 -14.03 -12.59 -2.90
C ARG A 88 -14.63 -13.46 -1.80
N GLU A 89 -13.80 -13.99 -0.91
CA GLU A 89 -14.23 -14.79 0.24
C GLU A 89 -15.13 -13.97 1.19
N GLN A 90 -14.72 -12.76 1.55
CA GLN A 90 -15.51 -11.86 2.39
C GLN A 90 -16.86 -11.48 1.77
N LYS A 91 -16.88 -11.21 0.46
CA LYS A 91 -18.13 -10.97 -0.27
C LYS A 91 -19.06 -12.18 -0.22
N HIS A 92 -18.51 -13.39 -0.27
CA HIS A 92 -19.27 -14.63 -0.20
C HIS A 92 -19.96 -14.79 1.16
N VAL A 93 -19.27 -14.44 2.26
CA VAL A 93 -19.83 -14.46 3.63
C VAL A 93 -20.62 -13.19 4.00
N GLY A 94 -20.98 -12.35 3.02
CA GLY A 94 -21.86 -11.19 3.22
C GLY A 94 -21.18 -9.92 3.75
N VAL A 95 -19.86 -9.88 3.93
CA VAL A 95 -19.13 -8.71 4.43
C VAL A 95 -18.97 -7.66 3.32
N ARG A 96 -19.84 -6.64 3.35
CA ARG A 96 -19.85 -5.55 2.36
C ARG A 96 -18.80 -4.46 2.63
N GLN A 97 -18.53 -4.14 3.89
CA GLN A 97 -17.46 -3.23 4.31
C GLN A 97 -16.46 -3.96 5.22
N PRO A 98 -15.37 -4.50 4.67
CA PRO A 98 -14.32 -5.07 5.50
C PRO A 98 -13.54 -3.95 6.24
N PRO A 99 -13.27 -4.12 7.54
CA PRO A 99 -12.25 -3.34 8.23
C PRO A 99 -10.85 -3.74 7.72
N GLY A 100 -9.97 -2.77 7.51
CA GLY A 100 -8.55 -3.02 7.20
C GLY A 100 -8.09 -2.70 5.77
N ASP A 101 -9.00 -2.40 4.84
CA ASP A 101 -8.64 -2.14 3.43
C ASP A 101 -8.49 -0.65 3.10
N ALA A 102 -8.57 0.22 4.11
CA ALA A 102 -8.58 1.66 3.91
C ALA A 102 -7.24 2.17 3.36
N TRP A 103 -6.13 1.53 3.72
CA TRP A 103 -4.81 1.88 3.17
C TRP A 103 -4.68 1.49 1.70
N HIS A 104 -5.14 0.28 1.33
CA HIS A 104 -5.15 -0.20 -0.07
C HIS A 104 -5.93 0.75 -0.99
N ARG A 105 -7.13 1.17 -0.55
CA ARG A 105 -7.94 2.19 -1.25
C ARG A 105 -7.26 3.55 -1.35
N ARG A 106 -6.39 3.90 -0.39
CA ARG A 106 -5.64 5.17 -0.40
C ARG A 106 -4.47 5.12 -1.38
N CYS A 107 -3.84 3.97 -1.56
CA CYS A 107 -2.78 3.73 -2.56
C CYS A 107 -3.31 3.81 -3.99
N TRP A 108 -4.54 3.36 -4.20
CA TRP A 108 -5.24 3.56 -5.47
C TRP A 108 -5.66 5.04 -5.64
N GLY A 109 -5.26 5.66 -6.76
CA GLY A 109 -5.60 7.06 -7.10
C GLY A 109 -4.45 8.06 -7.01
N GLY A 110 -3.20 7.63 -7.10
CA GLY A 110 -2.04 8.52 -7.24
C GLY A 110 -1.45 9.05 -5.93
N ARG A 111 -1.97 8.61 -4.77
CA ARG A 111 -1.33 8.81 -3.47
C ARG A 111 -0.43 7.60 -3.20
N GLY A 112 0.88 7.75 -3.40
CA GLY A 112 1.84 6.69 -3.12
C GLY A 112 1.80 6.23 -1.65
N LEU A 113 2.31 5.03 -1.38
CA LEU A 113 2.45 4.47 -0.03
C LEU A 113 3.29 5.35 0.91
N LEU A 114 4.21 6.12 0.33
CA LEU A 114 5.06 7.07 1.02
C LEU A 114 4.77 8.48 0.47
N PRO A 115 4.40 9.46 1.33
CA PRO A 115 4.75 10.83 1.06
C PRO A 115 6.28 10.87 1.06
N VAL A 116 6.87 10.96 -0.13
CA VAL A 116 8.32 11.12 -0.25
C VAL A 116 8.64 12.54 0.14
N GLU A 117 9.08 12.74 1.38
CA GLU A 117 9.56 14.04 1.88
C GLU A 117 10.92 14.38 1.27
N ASP A 118 11.80 13.38 1.11
CA ASP A 118 13.07 13.51 0.37
C ASP A 118 13.29 12.31 -0.59
N PRO A 119 13.23 12.51 -1.93
CA PRO A 119 13.53 11.47 -2.91
C PRO A 119 15.00 11.05 -2.96
N GLY A 120 15.92 11.83 -2.38
CA GLY A 120 17.35 11.52 -2.28
C GLY A 120 17.70 10.54 -1.15
N ALA A 121 16.83 10.37 -0.15
CA ALA A 121 17.01 9.46 0.98
C ALA A 121 16.50 8.03 0.68
N ALA A 122 16.68 7.57 -0.55
CA ALA A 122 16.23 6.24 -0.96
C ALA A 122 16.86 5.16 -0.05
N PRO A 123 16.07 4.21 0.51
CA PRO A 123 16.62 3.13 1.32
C PRO A 123 17.65 2.33 0.51
N PRO A 124 18.74 1.83 1.13
CA PRO A 124 19.74 1.04 0.41
C PRO A 124 19.23 -0.36 0.00
N ALA A 125 18.10 -0.80 0.56
CA ALA A 125 17.48 -2.09 0.26
C ALA A 125 16.84 -2.12 -1.15
N PRO A 126 16.75 -3.29 -1.80
CA PRO A 126 16.07 -3.44 -3.08
C PRO A 126 14.62 -2.97 -3.03
N LEU A 127 14.13 -2.39 -4.13
CA LEU A 127 12.76 -1.86 -4.22
C LEU A 127 11.70 -2.90 -3.84
N ALA A 128 11.90 -4.16 -4.24
CA ALA A 128 11.01 -5.27 -3.90
C ALA A 128 10.93 -5.51 -2.39
N GLU A 129 12.07 -5.42 -1.69
CA GLU A 129 12.11 -5.58 -0.23
C GLU A 129 11.46 -4.40 0.49
N VAL A 130 11.76 -3.17 0.05
CA VAL A 130 11.12 -1.95 0.57
C VAL A 130 9.61 -2.08 0.42
N LEU A 131 9.12 -2.51 -0.75
CA LEU A 131 7.69 -2.71 -0.98
C LEU A 131 7.08 -3.77 -0.07
N ARG A 132 7.74 -4.92 0.14
CA ARG A 132 7.26 -5.97 1.07
C ARG A 132 7.11 -5.40 2.49
N ARG A 133 8.10 -4.65 2.97
CA ARG A 133 8.07 -4.03 4.31
C ARG A 133 6.94 -3.02 4.42
N LEU A 134 6.75 -2.15 3.42
CA LEU A 134 5.66 -1.17 3.40
C LEU A 134 4.28 -1.81 3.41
N VAL A 135 4.07 -2.86 2.61
CA VAL A 135 2.82 -3.62 2.60
C VAL A 135 2.57 -4.24 3.98
N ALA A 136 3.57 -4.89 4.57
CA ALA A 136 3.45 -5.51 5.88
C ALA A 136 3.15 -4.48 6.99
N GLU A 137 3.83 -3.33 6.99
CA GLU A 137 3.59 -2.25 7.94
C GLU A 137 2.19 -1.64 7.80
N ALA A 138 1.72 -1.47 6.56
CA ALA A 138 0.38 -0.94 6.29
C ALA A 138 -0.71 -1.91 6.77
N GLU A 139 -0.58 -3.21 6.48
CA GLU A 139 -1.47 -4.25 7.00
C GLU A 139 -1.45 -4.30 8.53
N ALA A 140 -0.27 -4.26 9.15
CA ALA A 140 -0.13 -4.28 10.60
C ALA A 140 -0.72 -3.03 11.27
N ARG A 141 -0.56 -1.84 10.66
CA ARG A 141 -1.14 -0.59 11.17
C ARG A 141 -2.67 -0.65 11.16
N GLU A 142 -3.25 -1.25 10.14
CA GLU A 142 -4.69 -1.38 10.02
C GLU A 142 -5.25 -2.47 10.95
N ALA A 143 -4.53 -3.57 11.15
CA ALA A 143 -4.87 -4.55 12.18
C ALA A 143 -4.86 -3.93 13.59
N ARG A 144 -3.84 -3.11 13.92
CA ARG A 144 -3.79 -2.36 15.19
C ARG A 144 -4.97 -1.41 15.36
N ARG A 145 -5.35 -0.68 14.31
CA ARG A 145 -6.52 0.22 14.32
C ARG A 145 -7.83 -0.55 14.58
N ALA A 146 -8.01 -1.70 13.93
CA ALA A 146 -9.18 -2.54 14.16
C ALA A 146 -9.25 -3.05 15.61
N ALA A 147 -8.13 -3.50 16.17
CA ALA A 147 -8.06 -3.93 17.57
C ALA A 147 -8.36 -2.77 18.56
N GLN A 148 -7.82 -1.57 18.31
CA GLN A 148 -8.10 -0.38 19.11
C GLN A 148 -9.59 0.01 19.05
N ALA A 149 -10.23 -0.09 17.88
CA ALA A 149 -11.66 0.19 17.72
C ALA A 149 -12.52 -0.83 18.47
N MET A 150 -12.16 -2.12 18.43
CA MET A 150 -12.84 -3.17 19.20
C MET A 150 -12.74 -2.91 20.70
N HIS A 151 -11.52 -2.66 21.20
CA HIS A 151 -11.29 -2.35 22.62
C HIS A 151 -12.08 -1.11 23.07
N SER A 152 -12.12 -0.07 22.24
CA SER A 152 -12.90 1.15 22.52
C SER A 152 -14.40 0.88 22.58
N ALA A 153 -14.94 0.02 21.71
CA ALA A 153 -16.34 -0.37 21.70
C ALA A 153 -16.72 -1.21 22.93
N GLU A 154 -15.86 -2.12 23.36
CA GLU A 154 -16.03 -2.91 24.59
C GLU A 154 -16.05 -2.01 25.84
N GLN A 155 -15.11 -1.06 25.94
CA GLN A 155 -15.08 -0.09 27.04
C GLN A 155 -16.35 0.78 27.06
N ALA A 156 -16.83 1.24 25.91
CA ALA A 156 -18.07 2.00 25.82
C ALA A 156 -19.30 1.18 26.24
N LEU A 157 -19.34 -0.12 25.93
CA LEU A 157 -20.42 -1.02 26.35
C LEU A 157 -20.39 -1.25 27.87
N LEU A 158 -19.20 -1.41 28.46
CA LEU A 158 -19.03 -1.54 29.91
C LEU A 158 -19.42 -0.26 30.65
N ALA A 159 -19.02 0.92 30.14
CA ALA A 159 -19.40 2.22 30.70
C ALA A 159 -20.91 2.52 30.59
N ARG A 160 -21.61 1.87 29.63
CA ARG A 160 -23.07 1.97 29.46
C ARG A 160 -23.87 0.98 30.30
N ARG A 161 -23.24 0.08 31.08
CA ARG A 161 -23.98 -0.80 31.99
C ARG A 161 -24.65 0.06 33.08
N PRO A 162 -26.00 0.07 33.18
CA PRO A 162 -26.66 0.79 34.25
C PRO A 162 -26.28 0.17 35.60
N GLY A 163 -25.92 1.02 36.56
CA GLY A 163 -25.77 0.62 37.95
C GLY A 163 -27.03 -0.04 38.47
N ALA A 164 -26.84 -1.09 39.27
CA ALA A 164 -27.89 -1.91 39.86
C ALA A 164 -29.05 -1.06 40.44
N VAL A 165 -30.27 -1.52 40.13
CA VAL A 165 -31.54 -0.98 40.60
C VAL A 165 -31.54 -0.86 42.13
N ALA A 166 -31.59 0.37 42.65
CA ALA A 166 -31.91 0.63 44.05
C ALA A 166 -33.36 0.19 44.32
N HIS A 167 -33.53 -1.00 44.90
CA HIS A 167 -34.81 -1.46 45.44
C HIS A 167 -35.12 -0.69 46.73
N GLY A 168 -35.64 0.52 46.60
CA GLY A 168 -36.25 1.28 47.70
C GLY A 168 -37.70 0.88 47.89
N ARG A 169 -37.94 -0.20 48.65
CA ARG A 169 -39.27 -0.59 49.11
C ARG A 169 -39.65 0.28 50.32
N ALA A 170 -40.51 1.28 50.10
CA ALA A 170 -41.34 1.90 51.15
C ALA A 170 -42.72 2.11 50.50
N GLY A 171 -43.75 1.36 50.83
CA GLY A 171 -44.34 1.32 52.17
C GLY A 171 -45.70 2.00 52.05
N ARG A 172 -46.65 1.29 51.44
CA ARG A 172 -48.05 1.72 51.30
C ARG A 172 -48.75 1.50 52.65
N MET A 173 -49.19 2.57 53.31
CA MET A 173 -50.27 2.57 54.31
C MET A 173 -51.24 3.69 53.91
N ALA A 174 -52.47 3.38 53.49
CA ALA A 174 -53.67 3.20 54.33
C ALA A 174 -54.01 4.52 55.06
N VAL A 175 -54.88 5.37 54.49
CA VAL A 175 -56.35 5.41 54.66
C VAL A 175 -56.80 5.97 56.02
N SER A 176 -57.71 6.95 55.94
CA SER A 176 -58.67 7.46 56.94
C SER A 176 -58.31 8.72 57.73
N GLY A 177 -59.18 9.74 57.61
CA GLY A 177 -59.26 10.93 58.46
C GLY A 177 -59.81 12.13 57.70
#